data_AF-A0A442MJY7-F1
#
_entry.id   AF-A0A442MJY7-F1
#
_cell.length_a   1.000
_cell.length_b   1.000
_cell.length_c   1.000
_cell.angle_alpha   90.00
_cell.angle_beta   90.00
_cell.angle_gamma   90.00
#
_symmetry.space_group_name_H-M   'P 1'
#
loop_
_entity.id
_entity.type
_entity.pdbx_description
1 polymer ?
#
loop_
_entity_poly.entity_id
_entity_poly.type
_entity_poly.pdbx_seq_one_letter_code
_entity_poly.pdbx_strand_id
1 'polypeptide(L)'
;MKHKATAESALRKELGRIALREAERLAFPPTEWEANTLAELLALPRVTVTRPPEEHLLAAGMVPKDCHVNCSTQVANDPDRLSRHVWGWWIYSPIVVLHSVVEVRGQWLCLTPTMTPLPSRFQFIPDASIEWLKANDGVATHGFRGGVKLPDALRRYPEHHLRMRDELRALMASGMTAFDAWQIVDAKLGAERTLVQDQIRDLLIRK
;
A
#
# COMPACT_ATOMS: atom_id res chain seq x y z
N MET A 1 -7.55 -14.79 -32.70
CA MET A 1 -6.41 -15.29 -31.91
C MET A 1 -5.22 -14.34 -31.85
N LYS A 2 -4.70 -13.79 -32.98
CA LYS A 2 -3.55 -12.85 -32.97
C LYS A 2 -3.73 -11.63 -32.04
N HIS A 3 -4.89 -10.97 -32.04
CA HIS A 3 -5.16 -9.80 -31.18
C HIS A 3 -5.12 -10.07 -29.66
N LYS A 4 -5.43 -11.30 -29.22
CA LYS A 4 -5.43 -11.68 -27.80
C LYS A 4 -4.00 -11.85 -27.27
N ALA A 5 -3.12 -12.46 -28.09
CA ALA A 5 -1.71 -12.65 -27.75
C ALA A 5 -0.94 -11.31 -27.67
N THR A 6 -1.28 -10.33 -28.52
CA THR A 6 -0.67 -9.00 -28.47
C THR A 6 -1.08 -8.21 -27.22
N ALA A 7 -2.36 -8.29 -26.83
CA ALA A 7 -2.88 -7.62 -25.63
C ALA A 7 -2.27 -8.21 -24.34
N GLU A 8 -2.12 -9.53 -24.27
CA GLU A 8 -1.48 -10.22 -23.15
C GLU A 8 0.01 -9.87 -23.03
N SER A 9 0.74 -9.83 -24.15
CA SER A 9 2.14 -9.41 -24.18
C SER A 9 2.33 -7.97 -23.73
N ALA A 10 1.46 -7.05 -24.18
CA ALA A 10 1.48 -5.65 -23.75
C ALA A 10 1.19 -5.51 -22.24
N LEU A 11 0.23 -6.25 -21.72
CA LEU A 11 -0.10 -6.26 -20.29
C LEU A 11 1.07 -6.76 -19.45
N ARG A 12 1.72 -7.88 -19.82
CA ARG A 12 2.91 -8.39 -19.11
C ARG A 12 4.03 -7.37 -19.09
N LYS A 13 4.29 -6.71 -20.22
CA LYS A 13 5.32 -5.66 -20.31
C LYS A 13 5.02 -4.50 -19.37
N GLU A 14 3.77 -4.05 -19.31
CA GLU A 14 3.36 -2.96 -18.42
C GLU A 14 3.44 -3.36 -16.95
N LEU A 15 2.97 -4.56 -16.59
CA LEU A 15 3.07 -5.08 -15.22
C LEU A 15 4.54 -5.20 -14.78
N GLY A 16 5.43 -5.70 -15.65
CA GLY A 16 6.87 -5.76 -15.37
C GLY A 16 7.48 -4.36 -15.15
N ARG A 17 7.07 -3.37 -15.96
CA ARG A 17 7.53 -1.98 -15.80
C ARG A 17 7.07 -1.37 -14.48
N ILE A 18 5.82 -1.61 -14.09
CA ILE A 18 5.27 -1.17 -12.79
C ILE A 18 6.05 -1.83 -11.65
N ALA A 19 6.24 -3.15 -11.71
CA ALA A 19 6.96 -3.89 -10.67
C ALA A 19 8.40 -3.38 -10.49
N LEU A 20 9.14 -3.17 -11.58
CA LEU A 20 10.48 -2.59 -11.54
C LEU A 20 10.48 -1.20 -10.89
N ARG A 21 9.58 -0.32 -11.32
CA ARG A 21 9.48 1.03 -10.76
C ARG A 21 9.20 1.00 -9.25
N GLU A 22 8.30 0.14 -8.79
CA GLU A 22 8.01 0.01 -7.35
C GLU A 22 9.21 -0.55 -6.57
N ALA A 23 9.89 -1.57 -7.11
CA ALA A 23 11.10 -2.12 -6.50
C ALA A 23 12.21 -1.05 -6.37
N GLU A 24 12.40 -0.22 -7.40
CA GLU A 24 13.36 0.87 -7.37
C GLU A 24 12.97 1.98 -6.40
N ARG A 25 11.68 2.38 -6.40
CA ARG A 25 11.14 3.42 -5.51
C ARG A 25 11.33 3.08 -4.03
N LEU A 26 11.26 1.80 -3.66
CA LEU A 26 11.39 1.32 -2.28
C LEU A 26 12.83 0.92 -1.91
N ALA A 27 13.79 1.02 -2.83
CA ALA A 27 15.16 0.57 -2.60
C ALA A 27 16.12 1.73 -2.32
N PHE A 28 15.76 2.59 -1.36
CA PHE A 28 16.63 3.64 -0.83
C PHE A 28 17.35 3.19 0.45
N PRO A 29 18.49 3.79 0.84
CA PRO A 29 19.15 3.47 2.10
C PRO A 29 18.19 3.63 3.30
N PRO A 30 18.20 2.73 4.29
CA PRO A 30 17.42 2.90 5.50
C PRO A 30 17.75 4.25 6.16
N THR A 31 16.74 4.92 6.69
CA THR A 31 16.94 6.18 7.42
C THR A 31 16.46 6.04 8.86
N GLU A 32 17.07 6.80 9.76
CA GLU A 32 16.66 6.84 11.16
C GLU A 32 15.21 7.34 11.29
N TRP A 33 14.82 8.31 10.47
CA TRP A 33 13.45 8.81 10.43
C TRP A 33 12.44 7.71 10.05
N GLU A 34 12.71 6.90 9.02
CA GLU A 34 11.80 5.80 8.60
C GLU A 34 11.67 4.76 9.73
N ALA A 35 12.79 4.42 10.38
CA ALA A 35 12.82 3.45 11.47
C ALA A 35 12.03 3.94 12.71
N ASN A 36 12.30 5.18 13.15
CA ASN A 36 11.61 5.78 14.30
C ASN A 36 10.12 5.96 14.02
N THR A 37 9.77 6.48 12.85
CA THR A 37 8.37 6.64 12.43
C THR A 37 7.67 5.29 12.40
N LEU A 38 8.28 4.26 11.81
CA LEU A 38 7.67 2.93 11.78
C LEU A 38 7.46 2.37 13.19
N ALA A 39 8.44 2.52 14.09
CA ALA A 39 8.33 2.06 15.48
C ALA A 39 7.16 2.74 16.22
N GLU A 40 7.03 4.06 16.08
CA GLU A 40 5.90 4.82 16.61
C GLU A 40 4.56 4.31 16.06
N LEU A 41 4.47 4.16 14.73
CA LEU A 41 3.25 3.71 14.07
C LEU A 41 2.83 2.32 14.53
N LEU A 42 3.78 1.38 14.66
CA LEU A 42 3.47 0.01 15.06
C LEU A 42 2.99 -0.10 16.51
N ALA A 43 3.25 0.91 17.34
CA ALA A 43 2.75 1.04 18.71
C ALA A 43 1.34 1.65 18.81
N LEU A 44 0.84 2.27 17.73
CA LEU A 44 -0.51 2.85 17.70
C LEU A 44 -1.60 1.76 17.62
N PRO A 45 -2.84 2.05 18.09
CA PRO A 45 -3.97 1.14 17.98
C PRO A 45 -4.29 0.78 16.52
N ARG A 46 -4.73 -0.46 16.33
CA ARG A 46 -5.16 -0.98 15.03
C ARG A 46 -6.68 -1.12 14.98
N VAL A 47 -7.24 -0.87 13.80
CA VAL A 47 -8.65 -1.11 13.50
C VAL A 47 -8.78 -2.03 12.29
N THR A 48 -9.89 -2.76 12.23
CA THR A 48 -10.21 -3.59 11.06
C THR A 48 -11.09 -2.79 10.12
N VAL A 49 -10.59 -2.56 8.91
CA VAL A 49 -11.31 -1.88 7.84
C VAL A 49 -11.97 -2.90 6.94
N THR A 50 -13.19 -2.62 6.51
CA THR A 50 -13.92 -3.39 5.50
C THR A 50 -13.95 -2.63 4.19
N ARG A 51 -13.71 -3.32 3.08
CA ARG A 51 -13.94 -2.80 1.73
C ARG A 51 -15.32 -3.25 1.29
N PRO A 52 -16.26 -2.33 1.01
CA PRO A 52 -17.52 -2.69 0.35
C PRO A 52 -17.27 -3.36 -1.01
N PRO A 53 -18.26 -4.10 -1.55
CA PRO A 53 -18.16 -4.66 -2.90
C PRO A 53 -17.79 -3.61 -3.94
N GLU A 54 -16.95 -3.98 -4.90
CA GLU A 54 -16.39 -3.04 -5.89
C GLU A 54 -17.51 -2.39 -6.71
N GLU A 55 -18.50 -3.17 -7.12
CA GLU A 55 -19.66 -2.72 -7.87
C GLU A 55 -20.44 -1.62 -7.13
N HIS A 56 -20.51 -1.68 -5.81
CA HIS A 56 -21.18 -0.65 -5.00
C HIS A 56 -20.35 0.63 -4.93
N LEU A 57 -19.03 0.50 -4.81
CA LEU A 57 -18.12 1.66 -4.80
C LEU A 57 -18.14 2.40 -6.14
N LEU A 58 -18.12 1.64 -7.25
CA LEU A 58 -18.19 2.21 -8.60
C LEU A 58 -19.55 2.86 -8.86
N ALA A 59 -20.65 2.23 -8.46
CA ALA A 59 -21.98 2.83 -8.56
C ALA A 59 -22.13 4.12 -7.73
N ALA A 60 -21.40 4.22 -6.61
CA ALA A 60 -21.31 5.42 -5.79
C ALA A 60 -20.35 6.48 -6.36
N GLY A 61 -19.77 6.28 -7.54
CA GLY A 61 -18.87 7.23 -8.20
C GLY A 61 -17.46 7.28 -7.62
N MET A 62 -17.06 6.30 -6.80
CA MET A 62 -15.70 6.25 -6.24
C MET A 62 -14.67 5.88 -7.31
N VAL A 63 -13.51 6.50 -7.24
CA VAL A 63 -12.46 6.38 -8.26
C VAL A 63 -11.36 5.40 -7.81
N PRO A 64 -10.96 4.41 -8.62
CA PRO A 64 -9.85 3.53 -8.29
C PRO A 64 -8.55 4.30 -8.00
N LYS A 65 -7.79 3.85 -7.01
CA LYS A 65 -6.50 4.43 -6.58
C LYS A 65 -6.57 5.86 -6.01
N ASP A 66 -7.77 6.40 -5.75
CA ASP A 66 -7.93 7.76 -5.22
C ASP A 66 -8.55 7.80 -3.82
N CYS A 67 -7.89 7.11 -2.88
CA CYS A 67 -8.47 6.91 -1.55
C CYS A 67 -8.71 8.20 -0.76
N HIS A 68 -7.85 9.20 -0.93
CA HIS A 68 -7.96 10.47 -0.23
C HIS A 68 -9.15 11.29 -0.74
N VAL A 69 -9.32 11.41 -2.06
CA VAL A 69 -10.46 12.12 -2.64
C VAL A 69 -11.76 11.37 -2.38
N ASN A 70 -11.81 10.05 -2.55
CA ASN A 70 -13.01 9.27 -2.27
C ASN A 70 -13.53 9.48 -0.84
N CYS A 71 -12.63 9.45 0.15
CA CYS A 71 -13.01 9.67 1.55
C CYS A 71 -13.43 11.12 1.82
N SER A 72 -12.72 12.10 1.25
CA SER A 72 -13.10 13.51 1.35
C SER A 72 -14.47 13.79 0.73
N THR A 73 -14.75 13.21 -0.43
CA THR A 73 -16.03 13.33 -1.14
C THR A 73 -17.16 12.69 -0.34
N GLN A 74 -16.95 11.52 0.25
CA GLN A 74 -17.93 10.89 1.12
C GLN A 74 -18.31 11.80 2.30
N VAL A 75 -17.31 12.39 2.98
CA VAL A 75 -17.57 13.28 4.12
C VAL A 75 -18.28 14.57 3.68
N ALA A 76 -17.89 15.14 2.54
CA ALA A 76 -18.53 16.34 2.00
C ALA A 76 -20.00 16.10 1.61
N ASN A 77 -20.32 14.88 1.16
CA ASN A 77 -21.66 14.48 0.72
C ASN A 77 -22.50 13.79 1.80
N ASP A 78 -22.05 13.77 3.06
CA ASP A 78 -22.80 13.19 4.17
C ASP A 78 -23.64 14.28 4.90
N PRO A 79 -24.95 14.40 4.58
CA PRO A 79 -25.80 15.43 5.18
C PRO A 79 -25.99 15.25 6.70
N ASP A 80 -25.88 14.02 7.19
CA ASP A 80 -26.07 13.69 8.59
C ASP A 80 -24.77 13.88 9.40
N ARG A 81 -23.64 14.16 8.72
CA ARG A 81 -22.30 14.36 9.31
C ARG A 81 -21.86 13.21 10.21
N LEU A 82 -22.19 11.99 9.80
CA LEU A 82 -21.86 10.75 10.50
C LEU A 82 -20.51 10.17 10.06
N SER A 83 -20.03 10.62 8.90
CA SER A 83 -18.80 10.19 8.24
C SER A 83 -17.64 11.04 8.72
N ARG A 84 -16.55 10.37 9.09
CA ARG A 84 -15.29 11.01 9.44
C ARG A 84 -14.17 10.48 8.55
N HIS A 85 -13.48 11.39 7.87
CA HIS A 85 -12.28 11.07 7.09
C HIS A 85 -11.14 10.80 8.08
N VAL A 86 -10.54 9.63 7.98
CA VAL A 86 -9.40 9.24 8.80
C VAL A 86 -8.21 8.88 7.93
N TRP A 87 -7.08 9.52 8.20
CA TRP A 87 -5.79 9.21 7.59
C TRP A 87 -5.00 8.26 8.49
N GLY A 88 -4.11 7.51 7.85
CA GLY A 88 -3.28 6.56 8.56
C GLY A 88 -2.63 5.58 7.62
N TRP A 89 -2.38 4.39 8.13
CA TRP A 89 -1.50 3.43 7.49
C TRP A 89 -2.18 2.08 7.31
N TRP A 90 -2.36 1.65 6.06
CA TRP A 90 -2.76 0.29 5.74
C TRP A 90 -1.57 -0.65 5.89
N ILE A 91 -1.71 -1.67 6.74
CA ILE A 91 -0.69 -2.72 6.88
C ILE A 91 -0.77 -3.67 5.66
N TYR A 92 0.12 -3.45 4.71
CA TYR A 92 0.27 -4.27 3.49
C TYR A 92 1.68 -4.86 3.46
N SER A 93 1.91 -5.89 4.28
CA SER A 93 3.23 -6.51 4.45
C SER A 93 3.86 -6.86 3.09
N PRO A 94 5.08 -6.41 2.79
CA PRO A 94 6.15 -5.94 3.70
C PRO A 94 6.19 -4.43 3.99
N ILE A 95 5.21 -3.64 3.56
CA ILE A 95 5.16 -2.19 3.76
C ILE A 95 3.96 -1.79 4.62
N VAL A 96 3.95 -0.53 5.04
CA VAL A 96 2.72 0.16 5.45
C VAL A 96 2.47 1.29 4.46
N VAL A 97 1.24 1.38 3.96
CA VAL A 97 0.86 2.30 2.87
C VAL A 97 0.06 3.44 3.46
N LEU A 98 0.44 4.68 3.15
CA LEU A 98 -0.36 5.87 3.48
C LEU A 98 -1.74 5.72 2.83
N HIS A 99 -2.79 5.76 3.64
CA HIS A 99 -4.12 5.41 3.18
C HIS A 99 -5.20 6.24 3.88
N SER A 100 -6.34 6.38 3.21
CA SER A 100 -7.54 7.01 3.77
C SER A 100 -8.67 6.02 3.89
N VAL A 101 -9.39 6.13 4.99
CA VAL A 101 -10.63 5.41 5.27
C VAL A 101 -11.67 6.37 5.80
N VAL A 102 -12.94 5.95 5.75
CA VAL A 102 -14.02 6.67 6.42
C VAL A 102 -14.48 5.84 7.61
N GLU A 103 -14.64 6.50 8.74
CA GLU A 103 -15.35 5.93 9.87
C GLU A 103 -16.79 6.45 9.87
N VAL A 104 -17.77 5.55 9.87
CA VAL A 104 -19.21 5.86 9.88
C VAL A 104 -19.86 5.03 10.97
N ARG A 105 -20.38 5.68 12.02
CA ARG A 105 -21.10 5.01 13.13
C ARG A 105 -20.32 3.82 13.73
N GLY A 106 -19.01 3.97 13.92
CA GLY A 106 -18.10 2.95 14.45
C GLY A 106 -17.61 1.93 13.41
N GLN A 107 -18.09 1.98 12.16
CA GLN A 107 -17.62 1.12 11.07
C GLN A 107 -16.51 1.78 10.28
N TRP A 108 -15.44 1.04 10.01
CA TRP A 108 -14.29 1.53 9.25
C TRP A 108 -14.33 1.01 7.82
N LEU A 109 -14.41 1.91 6.84
CA LEU A 109 -14.65 1.60 5.44
C LEU A 109 -13.52 2.12 4.53
N CYS A 110 -13.04 1.26 3.64
CA CYS A 110 -12.19 1.66 2.51
C CYS A 110 -13.08 1.93 1.30
N LEU A 111 -13.17 3.19 0.88
CA LEU A 111 -14.06 3.60 -0.22
C LEU A 111 -13.38 3.61 -1.59
N THR A 112 -12.30 2.84 -1.76
CA THR A 112 -11.53 2.84 -3.00
C THR A 112 -11.72 1.51 -3.75
N PRO A 113 -12.29 1.54 -4.96
CA PRO A 113 -12.38 0.35 -5.81
C PRO A 113 -10.98 -0.22 -6.10
N THR A 114 -10.89 -1.53 -6.19
CA THR A 114 -9.62 -2.24 -6.41
C THR A 114 -9.67 -3.02 -7.70
N MET A 115 -8.82 -2.64 -8.67
CA MET A 115 -8.74 -3.34 -9.96
C MET A 115 -8.07 -4.73 -9.88
N THR A 116 -7.53 -5.08 -8.72
CA THR A 116 -6.93 -6.39 -8.44
C THR A 116 -7.57 -6.99 -7.19
N PRO A 117 -7.70 -8.33 -7.11
CA PRO A 117 -8.23 -8.96 -5.92
C PRO A 117 -7.40 -8.59 -4.68
N LEU A 118 -8.03 -7.89 -3.75
CA LEU A 118 -7.45 -7.53 -2.46
C LEU A 118 -8.37 -8.05 -1.35
N PRO A 119 -7.83 -8.34 -0.15
CA PRO A 119 -8.64 -8.78 0.98
C PRO A 119 -9.81 -7.81 1.24
N SER A 120 -11.02 -8.34 1.42
CA SER A 120 -12.22 -7.56 1.75
C SER A 120 -12.12 -6.90 3.13
N ARG A 121 -11.20 -7.38 3.98
CA ARG A 121 -10.90 -6.80 5.28
C ARG A 121 -9.40 -6.70 5.49
N PHE A 122 -8.94 -5.64 6.14
CA PHE A 122 -7.52 -5.42 6.41
C PHE A 122 -7.28 -4.62 7.69
N GLN A 123 -6.05 -4.67 8.19
CA GLN A 123 -5.63 -3.90 9.37
C GLN A 123 -5.16 -2.51 8.95
N PHE A 124 -5.62 -1.50 9.69
CA PHE A 124 -5.29 -0.10 9.48
C PHE A 124 -4.89 0.53 10.82
N ILE A 125 -3.93 1.44 10.78
CA ILE A 125 -3.46 2.21 11.93
C ILE A 125 -3.89 3.66 11.71
N PRO A 126 -4.96 4.14 12.37
CA PRO A 126 -5.30 5.56 12.37
C PRO A 126 -4.16 6.39 12.93
N ASP A 127 -3.81 7.48 12.25
CA ASP A 127 -2.71 8.33 12.65
C ASP A 127 -3.14 9.79 12.71
N ALA A 128 -3.44 10.24 13.93
CA ALA A 128 -3.87 11.61 14.20
C ALA A 128 -2.74 12.65 14.10
N SER A 129 -1.47 12.22 13.94
CA SER A 129 -0.35 13.17 13.81
C SER A 129 -0.03 13.48 12.35
N ILE A 130 -0.83 12.96 11.40
CA ILE A 130 -0.73 13.33 9.99
C ILE A 130 -1.41 14.68 9.78
N GLU A 131 -0.66 15.61 9.23
CA GLU A 131 -1.11 16.96 8.85
C GLU A 131 -1.17 17.07 7.33
N TRP A 132 -2.26 17.61 6.78
CA TRP A 132 -2.38 17.86 5.35
C TRP A 132 -2.18 19.33 5.04
N LEU A 133 -1.11 19.64 4.34
CA LEU A 133 -0.79 21.00 3.90
C LEU A 133 -1.07 21.14 2.40
N LYS A 134 -1.65 22.28 2.01
CA LYS A 134 -1.76 22.65 0.59
C LYS A 134 -0.35 22.92 0.05
N ALA A 135 -0.05 22.37 -1.11
CA ALA A 135 1.14 22.70 -1.87
C ALA A 135 1.08 24.15 -2.35
N ASN A 136 2.24 24.70 -2.73
CA ASN A 136 2.37 26.09 -3.18
C ASN A 136 1.54 26.40 -4.44
N ASP A 137 1.11 25.39 -5.19
CA ASP A 137 0.21 25.53 -6.34
C ASP A 137 -1.27 25.70 -5.95
N GLY A 138 -1.60 25.56 -4.66
CA GLY A 138 -2.95 25.69 -4.13
C GLY A 138 -3.89 24.53 -4.46
N VAL A 139 -3.42 23.52 -5.22
CA VAL A 139 -4.24 22.42 -5.75
C VAL A 139 -3.85 21.09 -5.12
N ALA A 140 -2.55 20.78 -5.04
CA ALA A 140 -2.11 19.53 -4.43
C ALA A 140 -2.13 19.63 -2.89
N THR A 141 -2.47 18.54 -2.21
CA THR A 141 -2.27 18.41 -0.76
C THR A 141 -1.23 17.34 -0.48
N HIS A 142 -0.36 17.60 0.49
CA HIS A 142 0.68 16.67 0.92
C HIS A 142 0.52 16.37 2.40
N GLY A 143 0.65 15.08 2.75
CA GLY A 143 0.71 14.64 4.14
C GLY A 143 2.09 14.93 4.74
N PHE A 144 2.11 15.40 5.97
CA PHE A 144 3.30 15.62 6.78
C PHE A 144 3.11 14.95 8.14
N ARG A 145 4.22 14.53 8.76
CA ARG A 145 4.26 14.05 10.14
C ARG A 145 5.52 14.60 10.78
N GLY A 146 5.37 15.35 11.87
CA GLY A 146 6.51 15.97 12.57
C GLY A 146 7.36 16.87 11.66
N GLY A 147 6.72 17.61 10.75
CA GLY A 147 7.40 18.50 9.78
C GLY A 147 8.04 17.78 8.58
N VAL A 148 8.01 16.45 8.50
CA VAL A 148 8.56 15.68 7.37
C VAL A 148 7.46 15.28 6.41
N LYS A 149 7.65 15.52 5.11
CA LYS A 149 6.72 15.10 4.06
C LYS A 149 6.63 13.58 4.04
N LEU A 150 5.42 13.05 4.12
CA LEU A 150 5.18 11.62 4.15
C LEU A 150 5.39 11.00 2.76
N PRO A 151 6.06 9.84 2.68
CA PRO A 151 6.04 9.01 1.48
C PRO A 151 4.71 8.25 1.39
N ASP A 152 4.42 7.71 0.19
CA ASP A 152 3.24 6.85 -0.01
C ASP A 152 3.32 5.54 0.79
N ALA A 153 4.52 5.11 1.19
CA ALA A 153 4.72 3.91 1.98
C ALA A 153 6.01 3.97 2.82
N LEU A 154 6.00 3.28 3.95
CA LEU A 154 7.17 3.00 4.78
C LEU A 154 7.49 1.50 4.75
N ARG A 155 8.77 1.16 4.77
CA ARG A 155 9.24 -0.23 4.66
C ARG A 155 9.36 -0.85 6.04
N ARG A 156 8.71 -2.00 6.25
CA ARG A 156 8.89 -2.77 7.49
C ARG A 156 10.21 -3.53 7.51
N TYR A 157 10.69 -3.88 6.32
CA TYR A 157 11.89 -4.67 6.09
C TYR A 157 12.72 -3.99 4.99
N PRO A 158 13.42 -2.87 5.27
CA PRO A 158 14.19 -2.13 4.26
C PRO A 158 15.16 -3.00 3.46
N GLU A 159 15.85 -3.92 4.13
CA GLU A 159 16.78 -4.89 3.55
C GLU A 159 16.12 -5.81 2.52
N HIS A 160 14.88 -6.22 2.76
CA HIS A 160 14.10 -7.01 1.82
C HIS A 160 13.85 -6.23 0.50
N HIS A 161 13.57 -4.92 0.58
CA HIS A 161 13.36 -4.11 -0.62
C HIS A 161 14.65 -3.84 -1.40
N LEU A 162 15.77 -3.66 -0.69
CA LEU A 162 17.09 -3.56 -1.33
C LEU A 162 17.43 -4.86 -2.08
N ARG A 163 17.28 -6.01 -1.41
CA ARG A 163 17.47 -7.33 -2.05
C ARG A 163 16.55 -7.53 -3.25
N MET A 164 15.27 -7.18 -3.12
CA MET A 164 14.30 -7.30 -4.21
C MET A 164 14.77 -6.53 -5.45
N ARG A 165 15.19 -5.27 -5.30
CA ARG A 165 15.73 -4.48 -6.42
C ARG A 165 16.97 -5.14 -7.01
N ASP A 166 17.91 -5.54 -6.17
CA ASP A 166 19.21 -6.05 -6.61
C ASP A 166 19.08 -7.39 -7.36
N GLU A 167 18.25 -8.29 -6.85
CA GLU A 167 17.93 -9.56 -7.51
C GLU A 167 17.17 -9.35 -8.83
N LEU A 168 16.21 -8.41 -8.85
CA LEU A 168 15.47 -8.07 -10.07
C LEU A 168 16.40 -7.52 -11.15
N ARG A 169 17.31 -6.61 -10.79
CA ARG A 169 18.31 -6.04 -11.71
C ARG A 169 19.26 -7.11 -12.23
N ALA A 170 19.71 -8.03 -11.39
CA ALA A 170 20.60 -9.12 -11.80
C ALA A 170 19.94 -10.04 -12.84
N LEU A 171 18.69 -10.44 -12.64
CA LEU A 171 17.93 -11.26 -13.60
C LEU A 171 17.67 -10.52 -14.91
N MET A 172 17.34 -9.23 -14.85
CA MET A 172 17.18 -8.42 -16.05
C MET A 172 18.50 -8.28 -16.84
N ALA A 173 19.62 -8.14 -16.13
CA ALA A 173 20.94 -8.10 -16.76
C ALA A 173 21.32 -9.42 -17.45
N SER A 174 20.73 -10.56 -17.05
CA SER A 174 20.90 -11.85 -17.74
C SER A 174 19.96 -12.02 -18.94
N GLY A 175 19.24 -10.99 -19.35
CA GLY A 175 18.34 -11.00 -20.51
C GLY A 175 16.89 -11.38 -20.20
N MET A 176 16.51 -11.51 -18.93
CA MET A 176 15.13 -11.80 -18.55
C MET A 176 14.23 -10.58 -18.68
N THR A 177 12.94 -10.78 -19.01
CA THR A 177 11.98 -9.68 -18.99
C THR A 177 11.70 -9.24 -17.54
N ALA A 178 11.37 -7.96 -17.34
CA ALA A 178 11.06 -7.44 -16.01
C ALA A 178 9.89 -8.18 -15.34
N PHE A 179 8.91 -8.65 -16.13
CA PHE A 179 7.77 -9.40 -15.63
C PHE A 179 8.19 -10.76 -15.08
N ASP A 180 8.92 -11.55 -15.87
CA ASP A 180 9.35 -12.90 -15.46
C ASP A 180 10.35 -12.82 -14.28
N ALA A 181 11.25 -11.83 -14.32
CA ALA A 181 12.20 -11.58 -13.24
C ALA A 181 11.48 -11.22 -11.93
N TRP A 182 10.45 -10.36 -12.00
CA TRP A 182 9.63 -10.02 -10.83
C TRP A 182 8.89 -11.24 -10.28
N GLN A 183 8.30 -12.09 -11.13
CA GLN A 183 7.62 -13.30 -10.68
C GLN A 183 8.56 -14.23 -9.91
N ILE A 184 9.80 -14.41 -10.38
CA ILE A 184 10.80 -15.24 -9.71
C ILE A 184 11.19 -14.65 -8.35
N VAL A 185 11.50 -13.34 -8.32
CA VAL A 185 11.93 -12.66 -7.08
C VAL A 185 10.79 -12.64 -6.06
N ASP A 186 9.56 -12.31 -6.46
CA ASP A 186 8.41 -12.27 -5.56
C ASP A 186 8.08 -13.65 -5.00
N ALA A 187 8.15 -14.70 -5.81
CA ALA A 187 7.97 -16.08 -5.34
C ALA A 187 9.04 -16.49 -4.33
N LYS A 188 10.32 -16.20 -4.61
CA LYS A 188 11.45 -16.50 -3.73
C LYS A 188 11.33 -15.77 -2.39
N LEU A 189 11.18 -14.45 -2.43
CA LEU A 189 11.10 -13.63 -1.23
C LEU A 189 9.79 -13.86 -0.46
N GLY A 190 8.71 -14.18 -1.17
CA GLY A 190 7.44 -14.61 -0.58
C GLY A 190 7.59 -15.87 0.26
N ALA A 191 8.24 -16.90 -0.26
CA ALA A 191 8.48 -18.15 0.45
C ALA A 191 9.35 -17.96 1.70
N GLU A 192 10.41 -17.15 1.62
CA GLU A 192 11.27 -16.83 2.76
C GLU A 192 10.49 -16.14 3.90
N ARG A 193 9.56 -15.23 3.57
CA ARG A 193 8.73 -14.54 4.58
C ARG A 193 7.80 -15.50 5.31
N THR A 194 7.17 -16.43 4.61
CA THR A 194 6.28 -17.43 5.22
C THR A 194 7.06 -18.30 6.21
N LEU A 195 8.27 -18.76 5.84
CA LEU A 195 9.13 -19.56 6.70
C LEU A 195 9.53 -18.83 7.99
N VAL A 196 9.90 -17.55 7.90
CA VAL A 196 10.25 -16.74 9.07
C VAL A 196 9.03 -16.50 9.98
N GLN A 197 7.86 -16.25 9.40
CA GLN A 197 6.62 -16.07 10.16
C GLN A 197 6.21 -17.34 10.91
N ASP A 198 6.33 -18.51 10.28
CA ASP A 198 6.04 -19.81 10.89
C ASP A 198 7.03 -20.14 12.02
N GLN A 199 8.32 -19.85 11.83
CA GLN A 199 9.34 -20.01 12.88
C GLN A 199 9.08 -19.11 14.10
N ILE A 200 8.70 -17.84 13.88
CA ILE A 200 8.33 -16.93 14.96
C ILE A 200 7.07 -17.42 15.68
N ARG A 201 6.07 -17.90 14.93
CA ARG A 201 4.84 -18.46 15.50
C ARG A 201 5.13 -19.69 16.37
N ASP A 202 5.97 -20.60 15.92
CA ASP A 202 6.35 -21.80 16.67
C ASP A 202 7.16 -21.47 17.93
N LEU A 203 7.99 -20.43 17.89
CA LEU A 203 8.73 -19.93 19.06
C LEU A 203 7.80 -19.28 20.10
N LEU A 204 6.70 -18.68 19.67
CA LEU A 204 5.71 -18.04 20.55
C LEU A 204 4.68 -19.01 21.13
N ILE A 205 4.43 -20.15 20.48
CA ILE A 205 3.52 -21.22 20.96
C ILE A 205 4.22 -22.18 21.94
N ARG A 206 5.57 -22.24 21.94
CA ARG A 206 6.36 -23.09 22.84
C ARG A 206 6.70 -22.42 24.20
N LYS A 207 5.99 -21.36 24.58
CA LYS A 207 6.02 -20.74 25.91
C LYS A 207 4.67 -20.91 26.59
#